data_AF-A0A0J6WL76-F1
#
_entry.id   AF-A0A0J6WL76-F1
#
_cell.length_a   1.000
_cell.length_b   1.000
_cell.length_c   1.000
_cell.angle_alpha   90.00
_cell.angle_beta   90.00
_cell.angle_gamma   90.00
#
_symmetry.space_group_name_H-M   'P 1'
#
loop_
_entity.id
_entity.type
_entity.pdbx_description
1 polymer ?
#
loop_
_entity_poly.entity_id
_entity_poly.type
_entity_poly.pdbx_seq_one_letter_code
_entity_poly.pdbx_strand_id
1 'polypeptide(L)'
;MSRRGTTPWAATSMPDIRRQWCRAIDAVANYSWDHLFTELPPQPPAQLVAMRKRIDRTKAKMAAISEVLKDEAAAIRSAPLYWVSREAVDTVMHAADTLPEWTPAIAAPAQSGFLCWAKTAGTTTWATPSAEHTEASLGSSDYSPMPLDAATNITELPWDGIVWWTRPDGLMQLLPCSRDTSATTALTRVGMSSPVWGSHTVMLNPDVPRTAEVQKAVGSHPFVSGLGAAWLLMGQANVTETRTIGQPTPPTPPTDSDTDDLEASPSAPSAVTIVDLLRRGSATRRSTGAGKQLDHRIPVEGYWRQQPCGPRNSQRRPQYIDDYVKGPTNAPLIAKERVHVLRTRPGTDLEP
;
A
#
# COMPACT_ATOMS: atom_id res chain seq x y z
N MET A 1 24.95 7.00 27.03
CA MET A 1 23.96 6.19 26.29
C MET A 1 23.15 7.13 25.42
N SER A 2 23.40 7.15 24.11
CA SER A 2 22.75 8.09 23.19
C SER A 2 21.32 7.63 22.93
N ARG A 3 20.32 8.45 23.29
CA ARG A 3 18.92 8.26 22.84
C ARG A 3 18.94 8.30 21.31
N ARG A 4 18.86 7.15 20.63
CA ARG A 4 18.62 7.13 19.17
C ARG A 4 17.31 7.87 18.93
N GLY A 5 17.38 9.03 18.30
CA GLY A 5 16.21 9.81 17.93
C GLY A 5 15.28 9.00 17.03
N THR A 6 13.98 9.19 17.19
CA THR A 6 12.95 8.61 16.33
C THR A 6 13.23 8.96 14.87
N THR A 7 13.27 7.97 13.99
CA THR A 7 13.53 8.19 12.55
C THR A 7 12.50 9.17 11.98
N PRO A 8 12.91 10.32 11.43
CA PRO A 8 11.95 11.30 10.94
C PRO A 8 11.22 10.78 9.70
N TRP A 9 9.92 11.08 9.57
CA TRP A 9 9.13 10.68 8.41
C TRP A 9 9.40 11.60 7.22
N ALA A 10 10.41 11.27 6.43
CA ALA A 10 10.86 12.04 5.28
C ALA A 10 11.46 11.13 4.20
N ALA A 11 11.50 11.61 2.95
CA ALA A 11 12.08 10.89 1.82
C ALA A 11 13.52 10.41 2.10
N THR A 12 14.35 11.26 2.70
CA THR A 12 15.74 10.96 3.05
C THR A 12 15.87 9.84 4.09
N SER A 13 14.81 9.59 4.86
CA SER A 13 14.79 8.57 5.91
C SER A 13 14.24 7.23 5.43
N MET A 14 13.70 7.12 4.21
CA MET A 14 13.09 5.88 3.72
C MET A 14 14.03 4.66 3.79
N PRO A 15 15.34 4.77 3.44
CA PRO A 15 16.25 3.64 3.61
C PRO A 15 16.33 3.17 5.07
N ASP A 16 16.31 4.09 6.02
CA ASP A 16 16.39 3.81 7.45
C ASP A 16 15.09 3.22 7.98
N ILE A 17 13.95 3.74 7.54
CA ILE A 17 12.60 3.23 7.82
C ILE A 17 12.51 1.77 7.37
N ARG A 18 12.88 1.48 6.11
CA ARG A 18 12.91 0.13 5.56
C ARG A 18 13.81 -0.78 6.40
N ARG A 19 15.04 -0.35 6.72
CA ARG A 19 15.98 -1.16 7.51
C ARG A 19 15.43 -1.49 8.91
N GLN A 20 14.82 -0.52 9.59
CA GLN A 20 14.23 -0.74 10.91
C GLN A 20 13.01 -1.66 10.85
N TRP A 21 12.17 -1.51 9.82
CA TRP A 21 11.02 -2.38 9.62
C TRP A 21 11.42 -3.82 9.30
N CYS A 22 12.35 -4.04 8.37
CA CYS A 22 12.88 -5.38 8.09
C CYS A 22 13.46 -6.04 9.35
N ARG A 23 14.25 -5.29 10.15
CA ARG A 23 14.79 -5.82 11.41
C ARG A 23 13.70 -6.23 12.40
N ALA A 24 12.62 -5.47 12.47
CA ALA A 24 11.48 -5.78 13.32
C ALA A 24 10.75 -7.05 12.84
N ILE A 25 10.56 -7.21 11.53
CA ILE A 25 9.99 -8.42 10.94
C ILE A 25 10.91 -9.62 11.20
N ASP A 26 12.21 -9.50 10.93
CA ASP A 26 13.20 -10.56 11.14
C ASP A 26 13.19 -11.06 12.59
N ALA A 27 13.09 -10.15 13.56
CA ALA A 27 13.04 -10.54 14.96
C ALA A 27 11.74 -11.23 15.36
N VAL A 28 10.59 -10.81 14.82
CA VAL A 28 9.33 -11.53 15.02
C VAL A 28 9.39 -12.92 14.39
N ALA A 29 9.96 -13.03 13.18
CA ALA A 29 10.12 -14.31 12.48
C ALA A 29 11.09 -15.27 13.19
N ASN A 30 12.11 -14.74 13.86
CA ASN A 30 13.09 -15.54 14.61
C ASN A 30 12.73 -15.72 16.09
N TYR A 31 11.60 -15.18 16.55
CA TYR A 31 11.18 -15.30 17.94
C TYR A 31 10.76 -16.74 18.26
N SER A 32 11.45 -17.37 19.21
CA SER A 32 11.07 -18.72 19.67
C SER A 32 9.81 -18.66 20.50
N TRP A 33 8.79 -19.41 20.07
CA TRP A 33 7.54 -19.58 20.79
C TRP A 33 7.58 -20.73 21.83
N ASP A 34 8.71 -21.42 21.99
CA ASP A 34 8.81 -22.62 22.84
C ASP A 34 8.48 -22.35 24.31
N HIS A 35 8.80 -21.16 24.81
CA HIS A 35 8.49 -20.74 26.18
C HIS A 35 6.97 -20.60 26.47
N LEU A 36 6.12 -20.50 25.44
CA LEU A 36 4.66 -20.51 25.62
C LEU A 36 4.08 -21.92 25.80
N PHE A 37 4.89 -22.97 25.62
CA PHE A 37 4.43 -24.35 25.60
C PHE A 37 5.11 -25.18 26.71
N THR A 38 4.38 -25.52 27.76
CA THR A 38 4.88 -26.34 28.88
C THR A 38 5.08 -27.82 28.49
N GLU A 39 6.09 -28.48 29.06
CA GLU A 39 6.29 -29.93 28.92
C GLU A 39 5.17 -30.75 29.60
N LEU A 40 4.85 -31.91 29.03
CA LEU A 40 3.86 -32.83 29.59
C LEU A 40 4.47 -33.74 30.66
N PRO A 41 3.68 -34.16 31.67
CA PRO A 41 4.10 -35.25 32.57
C PRO A 41 4.21 -36.59 31.82
N PRO A 42 4.97 -37.57 32.35
CA PRO A 42 5.30 -38.84 31.67
C PRO A 42 4.10 -39.76 31.37
N GLN A 43 2.94 -39.54 31.98
CA GLN A 43 1.66 -40.18 31.62
C GLN A 43 0.54 -39.14 31.55
N PRO A 44 0.37 -38.46 30.41
CA PRO A 44 -0.62 -37.40 30.28
C PRO A 44 -2.04 -37.99 30.11
N PRO A 45 -3.04 -37.49 30.85
CA PRO A 45 -4.45 -37.74 30.55
C PRO A 45 -4.79 -37.44 29.07
N ALA A 46 -5.79 -38.13 28.50
CA ALA A 46 -6.19 -37.97 27.10
C ALA A 46 -6.48 -36.51 26.70
N GLN A 47 -7.00 -35.71 27.62
CA GLN A 47 -7.23 -34.27 27.43
C GLN A 47 -5.93 -33.46 27.23
N LEU A 48 -4.86 -33.82 27.94
CA LEU A 48 -3.53 -33.22 27.74
C LEU A 48 -2.90 -33.67 26.43
N VAL A 49 -3.16 -34.89 25.95
CA VAL A 49 -2.73 -35.36 24.62
C VAL A 49 -3.42 -34.56 23.50
N ALA A 50 -4.72 -34.29 23.63
CA ALA A 50 -5.46 -33.44 22.69
C ALA A 50 -4.94 -31.99 22.72
N MET A 51 -4.66 -31.45 23.91
CA MET A 51 -4.04 -30.13 24.09
C MET A 51 -2.65 -30.07 23.45
N ARG A 52 -1.85 -31.14 23.54
CA ARG A 52 -0.53 -31.21 22.88
C ARG A 52 -0.62 -31.22 21.36
N LYS A 53 -1.55 -31.99 20.78
CA LYS A 53 -1.79 -31.94 19.33
C LYS A 53 -2.17 -30.53 18.87
N ARG A 54 -2.93 -29.79 19.68
CA ARG A 54 -3.25 -28.38 19.41
C ARG A 54 -2.00 -27.50 19.47
N ILE A 55 -1.17 -27.66 20.51
CA ILE A 55 0.12 -26.96 20.65
C ILE A 55 1.04 -27.23 19.46
N ASP A 56 1.21 -28.50 19.07
CA ASP A 56 2.09 -28.87 17.95
C ASP A 56 1.60 -28.29 16.63
N ARG A 57 0.27 -28.27 16.38
CA ARG A 57 -0.33 -27.58 15.22
C ARG A 57 -0.07 -26.07 15.26
N THR A 58 -0.23 -25.44 16.42
CA THR A 58 0.07 -24.01 16.58
C THR A 58 1.55 -23.74 16.31
N LYS A 59 2.47 -24.56 16.81
CA LYS A 59 3.91 -24.45 16.54
C LYS A 59 4.22 -24.60 15.05
N ALA A 60 3.64 -25.60 14.38
CA ALA A 60 3.83 -25.80 12.94
C ALA A 60 3.34 -24.60 12.12
N LYS A 61 2.18 -24.01 12.48
CA LYS A 61 1.70 -22.81 11.79
C LYS A 61 2.57 -21.58 12.10
N MET A 62 3.04 -21.40 13.32
CA MET A 62 3.96 -20.31 13.65
C MET A 62 5.26 -20.41 12.85
N ALA A 63 5.78 -21.63 12.64
CA ALA A 63 6.92 -21.86 11.76
C ALA A 63 6.60 -21.46 10.30
N ALA A 64 5.43 -21.85 9.78
CA ALA A 64 5.00 -21.43 8.43
C ALA A 64 4.83 -19.91 8.30
N ILE A 65 4.24 -19.24 9.30
CA ILE A 65 4.13 -17.78 9.36
C ILE A 65 5.52 -17.13 9.40
N SER A 66 6.47 -17.73 10.12
CA SER A 66 7.84 -17.22 10.21
C SER A 66 8.54 -17.22 8.86
N GLU A 67 8.36 -18.25 8.04
CA GLU A 67 8.88 -18.27 6.66
C GLU A 67 8.23 -17.20 5.79
N VAL A 68 6.91 -17.02 5.88
CA VAL A 68 6.22 -15.93 5.18
C VAL A 68 6.77 -14.55 5.58
N LEU A 69 6.99 -14.32 6.88
CA LEU A 69 7.56 -13.07 7.37
C LEU A 69 9.00 -12.83 6.86
N LYS A 70 9.80 -13.89 6.72
CA LYS A 70 11.15 -13.79 6.12
C LYS A 70 11.08 -13.42 4.64
N ASP A 71 10.19 -14.04 3.89
CA ASP A 71 9.96 -13.72 2.47
C ASP A 71 9.49 -12.27 2.31
N GLU A 72 8.56 -11.81 3.15
CA GLU A 72 8.13 -10.42 3.20
C GLU A 72 9.29 -9.47 3.52
N ALA A 73 10.11 -9.78 4.53
CA ALA A 73 11.27 -8.97 4.88
C ALA A 73 12.29 -8.89 3.72
N ALA A 74 12.49 -9.97 2.98
CA ALA A 74 13.36 -10.02 1.81
C ALA A 74 12.82 -9.19 0.64
N ALA A 75 11.50 -9.28 0.38
CA ALA A 75 10.83 -8.46 -0.63
C ALA A 75 10.92 -6.97 -0.29
N ILE A 76 10.66 -6.59 0.97
CA ILE A 76 10.76 -5.19 1.42
C ILE A 76 12.21 -4.69 1.30
N ARG A 77 13.19 -5.50 1.68
CA ARG A 77 14.63 -5.12 1.66
C ARG A 77 15.13 -4.77 0.26
N SER A 78 14.68 -5.49 -0.75
CA SER A 78 15.07 -5.29 -2.16
C SER A 78 14.19 -4.29 -2.91
N ALA A 79 13.06 -3.89 -2.33
CA ALA A 79 12.11 -2.99 -2.98
C ALA A 79 12.71 -1.61 -3.32
N PRO A 80 12.54 -1.13 -4.58
CA PRO A 80 12.76 0.27 -4.95
C PRO A 80 11.90 1.20 -4.08
N LEU A 81 12.47 2.34 -3.69
CA LEU A 81 11.84 3.26 -2.74
C LEU A 81 11.20 4.44 -3.48
N TYR A 82 9.93 4.72 -3.18
CA TYR A 82 9.16 5.82 -3.75
C TYR A 82 8.59 6.71 -2.64
N TRP A 83 8.72 8.02 -2.80
CA TRP A 83 8.17 8.99 -1.86
C TRP A 83 7.23 9.94 -2.58
N VAL A 84 5.94 9.95 -2.21
CA VAL A 84 4.97 10.92 -2.75
C VAL A 84 4.98 12.16 -1.87
N SER A 85 5.31 13.31 -2.46
CA SER A 85 5.42 14.55 -1.70
C SER A 85 4.06 15.07 -1.23
N ARG A 86 4.09 15.96 -0.24
CA ARG A 86 2.89 16.40 0.48
C ARG A 86 1.80 16.96 -0.44
N GLU A 87 2.20 17.77 -1.43
CA GLU A 87 1.29 18.36 -2.41
C GLU A 87 0.76 17.29 -3.38
N ALA A 88 1.62 16.37 -3.82
CA ALA A 88 1.23 15.28 -4.71
C ALA A 88 0.24 14.30 -4.06
N VAL A 89 0.31 14.09 -2.74
CA VAL A 89 -0.65 13.21 -2.03
C VAL A 89 -2.10 13.64 -2.29
N ASP A 90 -2.40 14.94 -2.21
CA ASP A 90 -3.77 15.43 -2.38
C ASP A 90 -4.30 15.17 -3.78
N THR A 91 -3.50 15.50 -4.81
CA THR A 91 -3.87 15.24 -6.20
C THR A 91 -4.04 13.75 -6.48
N VAL A 92 -3.15 12.90 -5.95
CA VAL A 92 -3.24 11.45 -6.13
C VAL A 92 -4.52 10.90 -5.50
N MET A 93 -4.83 11.29 -4.26
CA MET A 93 -6.01 10.80 -3.56
C MET A 93 -7.30 11.32 -4.19
N HIS A 94 -7.32 12.57 -4.64
CA HIS A 94 -8.43 13.11 -5.41
C HIS A 94 -8.63 12.37 -6.75
N ALA A 95 -7.54 12.05 -7.46
CA ALA A 95 -7.61 11.27 -8.68
C ALA A 95 -8.06 9.82 -8.40
N ALA A 96 -7.70 9.23 -7.26
CA ALA A 96 -8.10 7.89 -6.87
C ALA A 96 -9.62 7.75 -6.69
N ASP A 97 -10.31 8.79 -6.22
CA ASP A 97 -11.77 8.77 -5.98
C ASP A 97 -12.60 8.52 -7.25
N THR A 98 -12.05 8.90 -8.41
CA THR A 98 -12.71 8.79 -9.71
C THR A 98 -11.97 7.89 -10.67
N LEU A 99 -10.98 7.12 -10.17
CA LEU A 99 -10.16 6.23 -10.98
C LEU A 99 -11.04 5.17 -11.65
N PRO A 100 -11.10 5.13 -12.99
CA PRO A 100 -11.84 4.08 -13.70
C PRO A 100 -11.07 2.75 -13.65
N GLU A 101 -11.65 1.71 -14.24
CA GLU A 101 -10.98 0.41 -14.33
C GLU A 101 -9.56 0.53 -14.90
N TRP A 102 -8.63 -0.12 -14.21
CA TRP A 102 -7.21 -0.09 -14.50
C TRP A 102 -6.59 -1.45 -14.21
N THR A 103 -5.52 -1.79 -14.92
CA THR A 103 -4.83 -3.08 -14.77
C THR A 103 -3.50 -2.88 -14.04
N PRO A 104 -3.27 -3.51 -12.88
CA PRO A 104 -2.03 -3.37 -12.12
C PRO A 104 -0.75 -3.65 -12.91
N ALA A 105 -0.71 -4.72 -13.70
CA ALA A 105 0.44 -5.10 -14.51
C ALA A 105 0.83 -4.04 -15.56
N ILE A 106 -0.14 -3.23 -16.02
CA ILE A 106 0.09 -2.15 -17.00
C ILE A 106 0.55 -0.87 -16.28
N ALA A 107 0.04 -0.62 -15.08
CA ALA A 107 0.25 0.63 -14.35
C ALA A 107 1.52 0.61 -13.48
N ALA A 108 1.85 -0.53 -12.87
CA ALA A 108 2.92 -0.63 -11.88
C ALA A 108 4.27 -0.16 -12.46
N PRO A 109 5.01 0.70 -11.74
CA PRO A 109 6.30 1.20 -12.22
C PRO A 109 7.42 0.16 -12.15
N ALA A 110 7.24 -0.89 -11.35
CA ALA A 110 8.19 -1.99 -11.15
C ALA A 110 7.46 -3.23 -10.58
N GLN A 111 8.08 -4.41 -10.69
CA GLN A 111 7.55 -5.67 -10.15
C GLN A 111 7.46 -5.69 -8.62
N SER A 112 8.29 -4.89 -7.94
CA SER A 112 8.21 -4.65 -6.50
C SER A 112 8.48 -3.18 -6.20
N GLY A 113 8.10 -2.75 -5.01
CA GLY A 113 8.39 -1.40 -4.56
C GLY A 113 7.83 -1.11 -3.18
N PHE A 114 8.35 -0.06 -2.57
CA PHE A 114 7.89 0.47 -1.31
C PHE A 114 7.62 1.96 -1.48
N LEU A 115 6.35 2.33 -1.45
CA LEU A 115 5.89 3.71 -1.57
C LEU A 115 5.46 4.24 -0.22
N CYS A 116 5.97 5.41 0.16
CA CYS A 116 5.53 6.16 1.34
C CYS A 116 4.92 7.50 0.94
N TRP A 117 3.90 7.92 1.67
CA TRP A 117 3.24 9.21 1.49
C TRP A 117 3.76 10.22 2.52
N ALA A 118 4.03 11.45 2.08
CA ALA A 118 4.52 12.50 3.00
C ALA A 118 3.51 12.89 4.10
N LYS A 119 2.24 12.54 3.91
CA LYS A 119 1.17 12.59 4.90
C LYS A 119 0.27 11.37 4.72
N THR A 120 -0.47 11.00 5.74
CA THR A 120 -1.44 9.90 5.68
C THR A 120 -2.36 10.05 4.48
N ALA A 121 -2.45 9.00 3.67
CA ALA A 121 -3.21 9.03 2.43
C ALA A 121 -4.71 8.76 2.68
N GLY A 122 -5.04 7.98 3.71
CA GLY A 122 -6.40 7.77 4.18
C GLY A 122 -6.44 6.75 5.30
N THR A 123 -7.64 6.22 5.58
CA THR A 123 -7.83 5.09 6.49
C THR A 123 -8.16 3.82 5.72
N THR A 124 -7.80 2.67 6.29
CA THR A 124 -8.24 1.36 5.84
C THR A 124 -8.80 0.58 7.02
N THR A 125 -9.82 -0.20 6.75
CA THR A 125 -10.45 -1.06 7.75
C THR A 125 -9.55 -2.26 8.02
N TRP A 126 -9.17 -2.43 9.27
CA TRP A 126 -8.48 -3.60 9.78
C TRP A 126 -9.41 -4.40 10.69
N ALA A 127 -9.60 -5.67 10.34
CA ALA A 127 -10.39 -6.60 11.10
C ALA A 127 -9.47 -7.57 11.84
N THR A 128 -9.70 -7.74 13.15
CA THR A 128 -9.02 -8.77 13.94
C THR A 128 -9.81 -10.07 13.79
N PRO A 129 -9.24 -11.16 13.25
CA PRO A 129 -9.97 -12.41 13.08
C PRO A 129 -10.42 -12.96 14.43
N SER A 130 -11.62 -13.55 14.48
CA SER A 130 -12.06 -14.29 15.68
C SER A 130 -11.17 -15.51 15.94
N ALA A 131 -11.18 -16.03 17.17
CA ALA A 131 -10.45 -17.25 17.51
C ALA A 131 -10.93 -18.43 16.64
N GLU A 132 -12.24 -18.53 16.41
CA GLU A 132 -12.86 -19.55 15.55
C GLU A 132 -12.43 -19.40 14.08
N HIS A 133 -12.43 -18.19 13.55
CA HIS A 133 -11.96 -17.93 12.18
C HIS A 133 -10.46 -18.20 12.05
N THR A 134 -9.67 -17.78 13.05
CA THR A 134 -8.23 -18.07 13.12
C THR A 134 -7.98 -19.57 13.11
N GLU A 135 -8.77 -20.35 13.87
CA GLU A 135 -8.75 -21.81 13.93
C GLU A 135 -9.16 -22.46 12.60
N ALA A 136 -10.22 -21.99 11.95
CA ALA A 136 -10.66 -22.46 10.64
C ALA A 136 -9.61 -22.17 9.55
N SER A 137 -9.00 -20.99 9.57
CA SER A 137 -7.90 -20.61 8.69
C SER A 137 -6.59 -21.37 9.00
N LEU A 138 -6.49 -22.16 10.07
CA LEU A 138 -5.35 -23.09 10.26
C LEU A 138 -5.37 -24.24 9.23
N GLY A 139 -6.53 -24.54 8.63
CA GLY A 139 -6.73 -25.70 7.75
C GLY A 139 -6.88 -25.41 6.25
N SER A 140 -6.86 -24.14 5.82
CA SER A 140 -7.02 -23.72 4.42
C SER A 140 -5.70 -23.20 3.84
N SER A 141 -5.35 -23.59 2.61
CA SER A 141 -4.28 -22.95 1.83
C SER A 141 -4.74 -21.72 1.05
N ASP A 142 -6.06 -21.56 0.89
CA ASP A 142 -6.62 -20.55 0.02
C ASP A 142 -6.88 -19.25 0.79
N TYR A 143 -6.41 -18.14 0.23
CA TYR A 143 -6.71 -16.80 0.72
C TYR A 143 -8.17 -16.46 0.41
N SER A 144 -9.01 -16.49 1.43
CA SER A 144 -10.32 -15.84 1.40
C SER A 144 -10.23 -14.54 2.19
N PRO A 145 -10.71 -13.40 1.66
CA PRO A 145 -10.92 -12.21 2.46
C PRO A 145 -11.75 -12.60 3.68
N MET A 146 -11.32 -12.18 4.88
CA MET A 146 -12.09 -12.43 6.09
C MET A 146 -13.45 -11.73 5.94
N PRO A 147 -14.57 -12.45 6.12
CA PRO A 147 -15.87 -11.83 6.25
C PRO A 147 -15.85 -10.85 7.44
N LEU A 148 -16.39 -9.65 7.27
CA LEU A 148 -16.32 -8.60 8.30
C LEU A 148 -17.09 -8.99 9.58
N ASP A 149 -18.09 -9.86 9.46
CA ASP A 149 -18.86 -10.50 10.53
C ASP A 149 -18.08 -11.59 11.28
N ALA A 150 -16.98 -12.08 10.72
CA ALA A 150 -16.03 -12.98 11.39
C ALA A 150 -14.94 -12.21 12.18
N ALA A 151 -14.99 -10.87 12.17
CA ALA A 151 -14.07 -10.03 12.91
C ALA A 151 -14.51 -9.86 14.37
N THR A 152 -13.57 -9.97 15.31
CA THR A 152 -13.83 -9.63 16.72
C THR A 152 -13.77 -8.14 17.00
N ASN A 153 -12.91 -7.43 16.26
CA ASN A 153 -12.77 -5.98 16.32
C ASN A 153 -12.48 -5.43 14.93
N ILE A 154 -13.12 -4.31 14.61
CA ILE A 154 -12.86 -3.54 13.40
C ILE A 154 -12.26 -2.21 13.84
N THR A 155 -11.11 -1.87 13.28
CA THR A 155 -10.40 -0.63 13.58
C THR A 155 -10.05 0.07 12.28
N GLU A 156 -10.23 1.38 12.24
CA GLU A 156 -9.71 2.19 11.15
C GLU A 156 -8.24 2.51 11.42
N LEU A 157 -7.38 2.18 10.47
CA LEU A 157 -5.96 2.46 10.56
C LEU A 157 -5.54 3.43 9.47
N PRO A 158 -4.75 4.46 9.80
CA PRO A 158 -4.13 5.29 8.78
C PRO A 158 -3.15 4.45 7.98
N TRP A 159 -3.14 4.57 6.66
CA TRP A 159 -2.09 3.98 5.83
C TRP A 159 -1.16 5.08 5.32
N ASP A 160 0.12 4.92 5.64
CA ASP A 160 1.19 5.88 5.38
C ASP A 160 2.17 5.38 4.31
N GLY A 161 2.09 4.10 3.95
CA GLY A 161 2.82 3.55 2.82
C GLY A 161 2.25 2.20 2.38
N ILE A 162 2.73 1.71 1.25
CA ILE A 162 2.37 0.39 0.72
C ILE A 162 3.61 -0.24 0.13
N VAL A 163 3.82 -1.51 0.44
CA VAL A 163 4.79 -2.38 -0.25
C VAL A 163 4.03 -3.25 -1.23
N TRP A 164 4.60 -3.48 -2.42
CA TRP A 164 4.11 -4.49 -3.35
C TRP A 164 5.24 -5.35 -3.89
N TRP A 165 4.90 -6.58 -4.27
CA TRP A 165 5.76 -7.44 -5.06
C TRP A 165 4.95 -8.49 -5.81
N THR A 166 5.44 -8.90 -6.97
CA THR A 166 4.93 -10.07 -7.70
C THR A 166 5.56 -11.34 -7.15
N ARG A 167 4.73 -12.29 -6.74
CA ARG A 167 5.13 -13.61 -6.24
C ARG A 167 5.43 -14.56 -7.42
N PRO A 168 6.15 -15.66 -7.19
CA PRO A 168 6.43 -16.66 -8.23
C PRO A 168 5.18 -17.30 -8.86
N ASP A 169 4.04 -17.29 -8.16
CA ASP A 169 2.74 -17.77 -8.67
C ASP A 169 2.03 -16.75 -9.60
N GLY A 170 2.65 -15.61 -9.86
CA GLY A 170 2.11 -14.54 -10.71
C GLY A 170 1.15 -13.60 -10.00
N LEU A 171 0.79 -13.86 -8.73
CA LEU A 171 -0.05 -12.95 -7.96
C LEU A 171 0.78 -11.79 -7.42
N MET A 172 0.15 -10.62 -7.31
CA MET A 172 0.73 -9.43 -6.70
C MET A 172 0.26 -9.31 -5.26
N GLN A 173 1.21 -9.30 -4.33
CA GLN A 173 0.95 -9.08 -2.93
C GLN A 173 1.10 -7.59 -2.60
N LEU A 174 0.14 -7.04 -1.87
CA LEU A 174 0.15 -5.67 -1.35
C LEU A 174 0.15 -5.70 0.17
N LEU A 175 1.02 -4.90 0.78
CA LEU A 175 1.11 -4.73 2.24
C LEU A 175 1.07 -3.24 2.59
N PRO A 176 -0.11 -2.67 2.89
CA PRO A 176 -0.23 -1.34 3.47
C PRO A 176 0.40 -1.28 4.87
N CYS A 177 1.19 -0.24 5.12
CA CYS A 177 1.84 0.01 6.40
C CYS A 177 1.39 1.31 7.05
N SER A 178 1.36 1.30 8.38
CA SER A 178 0.97 2.43 9.23
C SER A 178 2.09 2.83 10.17
N ARG A 179 2.16 4.13 10.50
CA ARG A 179 2.97 4.63 11.62
C ARG A 179 2.23 4.55 12.96
N ASP A 180 0.92 4.31 12.94
CA ASP A 180 0.11 4.24 14.15
C ASP A 180 0.32 2.89 14.84
N THR A 181 1.23 2.84 15.81
CA THR A 181 1.60 1.61 16.53
C THR A 181 0.54 1.13 17.53
N SER A 182 -0.62 1.78 17.65
CA SER A 182 -1.66 1.42 18.63
C SER A 182 -2.19 0.00 18.44
N ALA A 183 -2.15 -0.54 17.23
CA ALA A 183 -2.59 -1.90 16.92
C ALA A 183 -1.46 -2.96 16.97
N THR A 184 -0.21 -2.61 17.33
CA THR A 184 0.94 -3.52 17.20
C THR A 184 1.25 -4.34 18.45
N THR A 185 0.35 -5.28 18.78
CA THR A 185 0.53 -6.20 19.92
C THR A 185 1.72 -7.16 19.75
N ALA A 186 2.04 -7.57 18.52
CA ALA A 186 3.12 -8.52 18.23
C ALA A 186 4.53 -7.93 18.48
N LEU A 187 4.81 -6.72 17.99
CA LEU A 187 6.12 -6.06 18.17
C LEU A 187 6.44 -5.80 19.65
N THR A 188 5.41 -5.44 20.43
CA THR A 188 5.54 -5.18 21.86
C THR A 188 6.03 -6.43 22.61
N ARG A 189 5.57 -7.62 22.21
CA ARG A 189 5.95 -8.89 22.87
C ARG A 189 7.42 -9.26 22.68
N VAL A 190 8.00 -8.89 21.53
CA VAL A 190 9.42 -9.15 21.23
C VAL A 190 10.34 -7.98 21.63
N GLY A 191 9.82 -6.99 22.35
CA GLY A 191 10.59 -5.83 22.82
C GLY A 191 11.11 -4.94 21.70
N MET A 192 10.52 -5.01 20.50
CA MET A 192 10.95 -4.22 19.34
C MET A 192 10.03 -3.06 19.03
N SER A 193 10.63 -2.00 18.51
CA SER A 193 9.94 -0.84 17.94
C SER A 193 10.27 -0.74 16.45
N SER A 194 9.27 -0.44 15.63
CA SER A 194 9.44 -0.14 14.21
C SER A 194 8.76 1.19 13.90
N PRO A 195 9.32 2.05 13.03
CA PRO A 195 8.69 3.30 12.63
C PRO A 195 7.39 3.10 11.83
N VAL A 196 7.23 1.90 11.24
CA VAL A 196 6.01 1.46 10.56
C VAL A 196 5.76 -0.02 10.82
N TRP A 197 4.54 -0.46 10.64
CA TRP A 197 4.18 -1.88 10.68
C TRP A 197 3.15 -2.19 9.59
N GLY A 198 3.18 -3.41 9.07
CA GLY A 198 2.24 -3.87 8.05
C GLY A 198 0.91 -4.26 8.68
N SER A 199 -0.21 -3.85 8.07
CA SER A 199 -1.54 -4.23 8.55
C SER A 199 -1.95 -5.60 8.01
N HIS A 200 -2.79 -5.67 6.98
CA HIS A 200 -3.17 -6.92 6.30
C HIS A 200 -2.52 -7.00 4.94
N THR A 201 -2.15 -8.22 4.58
CA THR A 201 -1.78 -8.56 3.22
C THR A 201 -3.04 -8.65 2.35
N VAL A 202 -3.00 -8.03 1.17
CA VAL A 202 -4.01 -8.18 0.12
C VAL A 202 -3.37 -8.81 -1.11
N MET A 203 -4.02 -9.82 -1.68
CA MET A 203 -3.57 -10.50 -2.89
C MET A 203 -4.41 -10.07 -4.10
N LEU A 204 -3.75 -9.70 -5.18
CA LEU A 204 -4.37 -9.30 -6.44
C LEU A 204 -3.84 -10.15 -7.61
N ASN A 205 -4.71 -10.46 -8.57
CA ASN A 205 -4.24 -10.85 -9.89
C ASN A 205 -3.88 -9.58 -10.68
N PRO A 206 -2.59 -9.36 -11.04
CA PRO A 206 -2.16 -8.10 -11.63
C PRO A 206 -2.63 -7.91 -13.08
N ASP A 207 -3.05 -8.97 -13.77
CA ASP A 207 -3.51 -8.92 -15.16
C ASP A 207 -5.02 -8.64 -15.28
N VAL A 208 -5.76 -8.72 -14.17
CA VAL A 208 -7.20 -8.48 -14.13
C VAL A 208 -7.49 -7.01 -13.81
N PRO A 209 -8.32 -6.32 -14.63
CA PRO A 209 -8.76 -4.96 -14.33
C PRO A 209 -9.44 -4.84 -12.95
N ARG A 210 -9.15 -3.76 -12.25
CA ARG A 210 -9.70 -3.46 -10.92
C ARG A 210 -11.13 -2.94 -10.99
N THR A 211 -12.09 -3.85 -11.15
CA THR A 211 -13.52 -3.53 -11.16
C THR A 211 -14.11 -3.42 -9.74
N ALA A 212 -13.60 -4.20 -8.78
CA ALA A 212 -14.12 -4.23 -7.41
C ALA A 212 -14.01 -2.86 -6.71
N GLU A 213 -12.88 -2.18 -6.88
CA GLU A 213 -12.64 -0.84 -6.32
C GLU A 213 -13.53 0.22 -6.99
N VAL A 214 -13.74 0.13 -8.30
CA VAL A 214 -14.62 1.05 -9.05
C VAL A 214 -16.07 0.92 -8.58
N GLN A 215 -16.52 -0.32 -8.38
CA GLN A 215 -17.88 -0.62 -7.91
C GLN A 215 -18.04 -0.44 -6.39
N LYS A 216 -16.94 -0.16 -5.66
CA LYS A 216 -16.91 -0.12 -4.19
C LYS A 216 -17.51 -1.39 -3.57
N ALA A 217 -17.16 -2.54 -4.14
CA ALA A 217 -17.65 -3.84 -3.70
C ALA A 217 -17.25 -4.11 -2.23
N VAL A 218 -18.00 -4.97 -1.56
CA VAL A 218 -17.64 -5.44 -0.21
C VAL A 218 -16.28 -6.13 -0.27
N GLY A 219 -15.36 -5.75 0.61
CA GLY A 219 -13.97 -6.23 0.60
C GLY A 219 -13.05 -5.52 -0.40
N SER A 220 -13.52 -4.47 -1.09
CA SER A 220 -12.62 -3.56 -1.81
C SER A 220 -11.85 -2.67 -0.84
N HIS A 221 -10.62 -2.32 -1.21
CA HIS A 221 -9.71 -1.58 -0.34
C HIS A 221 -9.36 -0.21 -0.96
N PRO A 222 -9.64 0.92 -0.28
CA PRO A 222 -9.41 2.26 -0.86
C PRO A 222 -7.93 2.53 -1.17
N PHE A 223 -7.01 1.92 -0.43
CA PHE A 223 -5.58 2.05 -0.68
C PHE A 223 -5.15 1.43 -2.03
N VAL A 224 -5.92 0.50 -2.59
CA VAL A 224 -5.66 -0.08 -3.92
C VAL A 224 -5.90 0.97 -5.01
N SER A 225 -6.99 1.73 -4.92
CA SER A 225 -7.22 2.87 -5.83
C SER A 225 -6.16 3.97 -5.65
N GLY A 226 -5.78 4.27 -4.41
CA GLY A 226 -4.72 5.23 -4.11
C GLY A 226 -3.38 4.84 -4.73
N LEU A 227 -3.00 3.56 -4.60
CA LEU A 227 -1.79 3.01 -5.21
C LEU A 227 -1.85 3.06 -6.75
N GLY A 228 -2.97 2.65 -7.34
CA GLY A 228 -3.17 2.68 -8.79
C GLY A 228 -3.08 4.09 -9.37
N ALA A 229 -3.70 5.07 -8.70
CA ALA A 229 -3.60 6.47 -9.09
C ALA A 229 -2.16 6.97 -9.01
N ALA A 230 -1.42 6.66 -7.94
CA ALA A 230 0.00 7.02 -7.83
C ALA A 230 0.83 6.44 -8.98
N TRP A 231 0.67 5.14 -9.27
CA TRP A 231 1.39 4.47 -10.35
C TRP A 231 1.13 5.11 -11.71
N LEU A 232 -0.15 5.34 -12.03
CA LEU A 232 -0.54 5.98 -13.29
C LEU A 232 -0.04 7.42 -13.40
N LEU A 233 -0.02 8.16 -12.29
CA LEU A 233 0.46 9.55 -12.27
C LEU A 233 1.98 9.65 -12.34
N MET A 234 2.73 8.73 -11.72
CA MET A 234 4.19 8.64 -11.86
C MET A 234 4.62 8.45 -13.32
N GLY A 235 3.82 7.73 -14.11
CA GLY A 235 4.06 7.55 -15.55
C GLY A 235 3.67 8.75 -16.42
N GLN A 236 3.16 9.84 -15.84
CA GLN A 236 2.62 10.99 -16.57
C GLN A 236 3.40 12.27 -16.29
N ALA A 237 4.44 12.50 -17.11
CA ALA A 237 5.31 13.68 -17.05
C ALA A 237 4.59 15.03 -17.29
N ASN A 238 3.32 15.02 -17.66
CA ASN A 238 2.49 16.23 -17.77
C ASN A 238 1.79 16.62 -16.45
N VAL A 239 1.84 15.76 -15.42
CA VAL A 239 1.20 15.98 -14.12
C VAL A 239 2.22 15.90 -12.99
N THR A 240 3.13 14.92 -13.05
CA THR A 240 4.16 14.71 -12.03
C THR A 240 5.56 14.88 -12.60
N GLU A 241 6.49 15.24 -11.72
CA GLU A 241 7.93 15.18 -11.95
C GLU A 241 8.52 14.13 -11.00
N THR A 242 9.46 13.33 -11.49
CA THR A 242 10.18 12.37 -10.66
C THR A 242 11.66 12.75 -10.58
N ARG A 243 12.20 12.72 -9.36
CA ARG A 243 13.63 12.95 -9.13
C ARG A 243 14.16 11.97 -8.11
N THR A 244 15.40 11.53 -8.29
CA THR A 244 16.03 10.55 -7.41
C THR A 244 16.99 11.24 -6.44
N ILE A 245 16.93 10.88 -5.16
CA ILE A 245 17.92 11.25 -4.15
C ILE A 245 18.68 10.01 -3.67
N GLY A 246 19.91 10.19 -3.17
CA GLY A 246 20.79 9.09 -2.76
C GLY A 246 21.60 8.52 -3.93
N GLN A 247 22.49 7.57 -3.64
CA GLN A 247 23.22 6.87 -4.70
C GLN A 247 22.41 5.64 -5.15
N PRO A 248 22.37 5.33 -6.46
CA PRO A 248 21.80 4.08 -6.93
C PRO A 248 22.65 2.90 -6.45
N THR A 249 22.02 1.84 -5.95
CA THR A 249 22.71 0.56 -5.78
C THR A 249 22.96 -0.01 -7.19
N PRO A 250 24.22 -0.24 -7.60
CA PRO A 250 24.47 -0.94 -8.86
C PRO A 250 23.90 -2.37 -8.78
N PRO A 251 23.40 -2.94 -9.89
CA PRO A 251 22.95 -4.33 -9.90
C PRO A 251 24.17 -5.24 -9.66
N THR A 252 24.30 -5.76 -8.44
CA THR A 252 25.33 -6.75 -8.13
C THR A 252 24.92 -8.09 -8.76
N PRO A 253 25.75 -8.74 -9.58
CA PRO A 253 25.51 -10.12 -10.00
C PRO A 253 25.47 -11.04 -8.77
N PRO A 254 24.72 -12.16 -8.79
CA PRO A 254 24.69 -13.10 -7.68
C PRO A 254 26.10 -13.64 -7.48
N THR A 255 26.75 -13.19 -6.40
CA THR A 255 28.06 -13.69 -6.01
C THR A 255 27.80 -14.72 -4.93
N ASP A 256 28.07 -15.99 -5.23
CA ASP A 256 28.23 -17.03 -4.21
C ASP A 256 29.21 -16.49 -3.17
N SER A 257 28.71 -16.19 -1.98
CA SER A 257 29.57 -15.79 -0.87
C SER A 257 29.04 -16.41 0.41
N ASP A 258 29.94 -17.18 1.01
CA ASP A 258 29.80 -17.99 2.20
C ASP A 258 29.11 -17.27 3.36
N THR A 259 28.28 -18.05 4.05
CA THR A 259 27.76 -17.77 5.39
C THR A 259 28.90 -17.65 6.40
N ASP A 260 29.45 -16.44 6.62
CA ASP A 260 29.99 -16.08 7.95
C ASP A 260 30.18 -14.58 8.27
N ASP A 261 29.94 -13.63 7.35
CA ASP A 261 30.10 -12.20 7.66
C ASP A 261 28.78 -11.48 8.01
N LEU A 262 28.27 -11.73 9.22
CA LEU A 262 27.09 -11.04 9.78
C LEU A 262 27.40 -9.79 10.62
N GLU A 263 28.64 -9.28 10.60
CA GLU A 263 28.97 -7.99 11.20
C GLU A 263 29.08 -6.85 10.17
N ALA A 264 28.06 -5.99 10.18
CA ALA A 264 28.14 -4.56 9.84
C ALA A 264 28.81 -4.15 8.51
N SER A 265 28.42 -4.74 7.38
CA SER A 265 28.57 -4.00 6.11
C SER A 265 27.57 -2.83 6.07
N PRO A 266 28.02 -1.58 5.83
CA PRO A 266 27.11 -0.45 5.61
C PRO A 266 26.30 -0.74 4.36
N SER A 267 25.03 -1.13 4.54
CA SER A 267 24.07 -1.35 3.46
C SER A 267 24.14 -0.18 2.50
N ALA A 268 24.48 -0.46 1.24
CA ALA A 268 24.70 0.55 0.21
C ALA A 268 23.57 1.60 0.23
N PRO A 269 23.90 2.90 0.10
CA PRO A 269 22.90 3.95 0.00
C PRO A 269 21.85 3.55 -1.03
N SER A 270 20.58 3.51 -0.62
CA SER A 270 19.49 3.19 -1.51
C SER A 270 18.88 4.47 -2.04
N ALA A 271 18.86 4.59 -3.36
CA ALA A 271 18.18 5.66 -4.04
C ALA A 271 16.69 5.68 -3.69
N VAL A 272 16.13 6.89 -3.55
CA VAL A 272 14.70 7.14 -3.32
C VAL A 272 14.18 8.00 -4.45
N THR A 273 13.14 7.52 -5.14
CA THR A 273 12.43 8.28 -6.18
C THR A 273 11.34 9.13 -5.53
N ILE A 274 11.53 10.45 -5.57
CA ILE A 274 10.54 11.41 -5.12
C ILE A 274 9.59 11.71 -6.27
N VAL A 275 8.29 11.61 -5.99
CA VAL A 275 7.19 11.94 -6.89
C VAL A 275 6.61 13.28 -6.43
N ASP A 276 6.86 14.31 -7.22
CA ASP A 276 6.41 15.69 -7.00
C ASP A 276 5.36 16.08 -8.06
N LEU A 277 4.53 17.08 -7.76
CA LEU A 277 3.68 17.70 -8.80
C LEU A 277 4.55 18.55 -9.72
N LEU A 278 4.31 18.43 -11.02
CA LEU A 278 4.93 19.33 -11.99
C LEU A 278 4.39 20.74 -11.73
N ARG A 279 5.28 21.70 -11.41
CA ARG A 279 4.85 23.09 -11.20
C ARG A 279 4.17 23.60 -12.46
N ARG A 280 2.90 24.01 -12.32
CA ARG A 280 2.09 24.59 -13.40
C ARG A 280 2.78 25.84 -13.95
N GLY A 281 3.55 25.69 -15.03
CA GLY A 281 3.70 26.77 -15.99
C GLY A 281 2.32 27.02 -16.58
N SER A 282 1.88 28.28 -16.67
CA SER A 282 0.62 28.67 -17.33
C SER A 282 0.63 28.20 -18.80
N ALA A 283 0.33 26.92 -19.02
CA ALA A 283 0.24 26.32 -20.32
C ALA A 283 -1.17 26.59 -20.83
N THR A 284 -1.40 27.80 -21.31
CA THR A 284 -2.51 28.09 -22.23
C THR A 284 -2.36 27.16 -23.43
N ARG A 285 -3.02 25.99 -23.37
CA ARG A 285 -3.10 25.06 -24.49
C ARG A 285 -3.92 25.76 -25.58
N ARG A 286 -3.24 26.25 -26.63
CA ARG A 286 -3.88 26.84 -27.81
C ARG A 286 -4.89 25.84 -28.36
N SER A 287 -6.19 26.13 -28.22
CA SER A 287 -7.24 25.30 -28.81
C SER A 287 -7.28 25.56 -30.31
N THR A 288 -6.62 24.72 -31.10
CA THR A 288 -6.66 24.76 -32.58
C THR A 288 -7.81 23.91 -33.15
N GLY A 289 -8.95 23.86 -32.46
CA GLY A 289 -10.11 23.06 -32.86
C GLY A 289 -11.29 23.95 -33.26
N ALA A 290 -11.84 23.70 -34.45
CA ALA A 290 -13.05 24.34 -35.00
C ALA A 290 -14.34 23.94 -34.25
N GLY A 291 -14.40 24.21 -32.95
CA GLY A 291 -15.60 24.13 -32.12
C GLY A 291 -16.12 25.52 -31.78
N LYS A 292 -17.35 25.62 -31.26
CA LYS A 292 -17.93 26.89 -30.74
C LYS A 292 -16.92 27.60 -29.85
N GLN A 293 -16.53 28.81 -30.25
CA GLN A 293 -15.65 29.68 -29.47
C GLN A 293 -16.41 30.04 -28.18
N LEU A 294 -15.79 29.77 -27.04
CA LEU A 294 -16.37 30.12 -25.74
C LEU A 294 -16.09 31.60 -25.48
N ASP A 295 -17.07 32.38 -25.01
CA ASP A 295 -16.90 33.81 -24.68
C ASP A 295 -16.35 34.04 -23.27
N HIS A 296 -16.13 32.97 -22.51
CA HIS A 296 -15.73 32.99 -21.11
C HIS A 296 -14.75 31.86 -20.80
N ARG A 297 -13.95 32.04 -19.75
CA ARG A 297 -13.04 31.04 -19.20
C ARG A 297 -13.74 30.21 -18.13
N ILE A 298 -13.61 28.90 -18.19
CA ILE A 298 -14.22 27.95 -17.23
C ILE A 298 -13.11 27.09 -16.62
N PRO A 299 -12.98 27.01 -15.29
CA PRO A 299 -12.12 26.01 -14.66
C PRO A 299 -12.71 24.62 -14.89
N VAL A 300 -11.89 23.70 -15.39
CA VAL A 300 -12.21 22.29 -15.58
C VAL A 300 -11.38 21.52 -14.56
N GLU A 301 -12.07 20.81 -13.66
CA GLU A 301 -11.46 19.87 -12.72
C GLU A 301 -10.84 18.69 -13.47
N GLY A 302 -9.77 18.14 -12.90
CA GLY A 302 -9.01 17.06 -13.48
C GLY A 302 -9.83 15.78 -13.57
N TYR A 303 -9.61 15.01 -14.63
CA TYR A 303 -10.41 13.83 -14.92
C TYR A 303 -9.63 12.76 -15.66
N TRP A 304 -10.12 11.52 -15.58
CA TRP A 304 -9.54 10.38 -16.27
C TRP A 304 -10.08 10.24 -17.70
N ARG A 305 -9.17 9.91 -18.61
CA ARG A 305 -9.49 9.48 -19.97
C ARG A 305 -8.92 8.08 -20.21
N GLN A 306 -9.74 7.16 -20.70
CA GLN A 306 -9.29 5.82 -21.08
C GLN A 306 -8.59 5.86 -22.46
N GLN A 307 -7.28 5.61 -22.48
CA GLN A 307 -6.49 5.54 -23.71
C GLN A 307 -6.33 4.09 -24.16
N PRO A 308 -6.64 3.74 -25.42
CA PRO A 308 -6.34 2.42 -25.96
C PRO A 308 -4.83 2.13 -25.96
N CYS A 309 -4.43 0.92 -25.57
CA CYS A 309 -3.03 0.48 -25.54
C CYS A 309 -2.89 -1.03 -25.81
N GLY A 310 -1.63 -1.51 -25.85
CA GLY A 310 -1.30 -2.91 -26.08
C GLY A 310 -1.46 -3.37 -27.53
N PRO A 311 -1.14 -4.65 -27.83
CA PRO A 311 -1.28 -5.20 -29.18
C PRO A 311 -2.71 -5.04 -29.69
N ARG A 312 -2.86 -4.45 -30.88
CA ARG A 312 -4.15 -4.16 -31.52
C ARG A 312 -5.11 -3.32 -30.67
N ASN A 313 -4.60 -2.46 -29.78
CA ASN A 313 -5.43 -1.63 -28.89
C ASN A 313 -6.39 -2.45 -28.01
N SER A 314 -5.97 -3.66 -27.62
CA SER A 314 -6.78 -4.61 -26.84
C SER A 314 -6.93 -4.23 -25.37
N GLN A 315 -6.07 -3.35 -24.86
CA GLN A 315 -6.04 -2.92 -23.47
C GLN A 315 -6.44 -1.44 -23.34
N ARG A 316 -6.73 -1.00 -22.11
CA ARG A 316 -7.03 0.40 -21.78
C ARG A 316 -6.13 0.85 -20.64
N ARG A 317 -5.52 2.03 -20.79
CA ARG A 317 -4.73 2.68 -19.76
C ARG A 317 -5.37 4.01 -19.41
N PRO A 318 -5.79 4.24 -18.15
CA PRO A 318 -6.26 5.54 -17.73
C PRO A 318 -5.13 6.58 -17.82
N GLN A 319 -5.44 7.74 -18.38
CA GLN A 319 -4.59 8.91 -18.41
C GLN A 319 -5.29 10.04 -17.67
N TYR A 320 -4.59 10.70 -16.76
CA TYR A 320 -5.13 11.80 -15.98
C TYR A 320 -4.88 13.11 -16.72
N ILE A 321 -5.94 13.90 -16.87
CA ILE A 321 -5.86 15.26 -17.40
C ILE A 321 -6.01 16.17 -16.19
N ASP A 322 -4.94 16.87 -15.81
CA ASP A 322 -4.92 17.82 -14.68
C ASP A 322 -5.91 18.97 -14.89
N ASP A 323 -6.25 19.68 -13.82
CA ASP A 323 -7.14 20.84 -13.89
C ASP A 323 -6.61 21.85 -14.90
N TYR A 324 -7.49 22.40 -15.72
CA TYR A 324 -7.13 23.44 -16.66
C TYR A 324 -8.25 24.44 -16.86
N VAL A 325 -7.89 25.63 -17.32
CA VAL A 325 -8.88 26.64 -17.68
C VAL A 325 -9.16 26.55 -19.18
N LYS A 326 -10.41 26.26 -19.54
CA LYS A 326 -10.89 26.24 -20.93
C LYS A 326 -11.43 27.62 -21.32
N GLY A 327 -11.12 28.09 -22.52
CA GLY A 327 -11.65 29.34 -23.08
C GLY A 327 -10.54 30.30 -23.55
N PRO A 328 -10.88 31.39 -24.25
CA PRO A 328 -9.91 32.36 -24.75
C PRO A 328 -9.16 33.04 -23.59
N THR A 329 -7.86 33.27 -23.75
CA THR A 329 -7.01 33.87 -22.71
C THR A 329 -7.55 35.21 -22.21
N ASN A 330 -8.17 36.00 -23.09
CA ASN A 330 -8.67 37.35 -22.81
C ASN A 330 -10.13 37.38 -22.31
N ALA A 331 -10.78 36.23 -22.12
CA ALA A 331 -12.17 36.16 -21.70
C ALA A 331 -12.30 36.09 -20.16
N PRO A 332 -13.40 36.61 -19.57
CA PRO A 332 -13.60 36.62 -18.12
C PRO A 332 -13.70 35.19 -17.55
N LEU A 333 -13.10 34.96 -16.37
CA LEU A 333 -13.13 33.68 -15.66
C LEU A 333 -14.42 33.54 -14.85
N ILE A 334 -15.22 32.52 -15.17
CA ILE A 334 -16.37 32.13 -14.37
C ILE A 334 -15.87 31.20 -13.25
N ALA A 335 -15.57 31.77 -12.09
CA ALA A 335 -15.40 30.98 -10.88
C ALA A 335 -16.79 30.54 -10.40
N LYS A 336 -17.17 29.29 -10.68
CA LYS A 336 -18.36 28.71 -10.05
C LYS A 336 -18.01 28.29 -8.64
N GLU A 337 -18.48 29.05 -7.66
CA GLU A 337 -18.54 28.59 -6.27
C GLU A 337 -19.56 27.43 -6.22
N ARG A 338 -19.09 26.19 -6.16
CA ARG A 338 -19.97 25.01 -6.08
C ARG A 338 -20.41 24.81 -4.63
N VAL A 339 -21.59 25.29 -4.27
CA VAL A 339 -22.27 24.91 -3.03
C VAL A 339 -22.86 23.52 -3.19
N HIS A 340 -22.30 22.53 -2.49
CA HIS A 340 -22.89 21.19 -2.38
C HIS A 340 -23.94 21.18 -1.25
N VAL A 341 -25.23 21.03 -1.61
CA VAL A 341 -26.30 20.82 -0.62
C VAL A 341 -26.28 19.36 -0.20
N LEU A 342 -25.83 19.09 1.02
CA LEU A 342 -25.97 17.78 1.65
C LEU A 342 -27.45 17.57 1.99
N ARG A 343 -28.16 16.76 1.22
CA ARG A 343 -29.50 16.30 1.62
C ARG A 343 -29.33 15.13 2.56
N THR A 344 -29.60 15.33 3.84
CA THR A 344 -29.77 14.25 4.80
C THR A 344 -30.86 13.32 4.27
N ARG A 345 -30.56 12.02 4.13
CA ARG A 345 -31.61 11.02 3.87
C ARG A 345 -32.62 11.10 5.03
N PRO A 346 -33.93 11.14 4.76
CA PRO A 346 -34.91 11.05 5.84
C PRO A 346 -34.70 9.72 6.56
N GLY A 347 -34.63 9.82 7.90
CA GLY A 347 -34.49 8.68 8.79
C GLY A 347 -35.58 7.65 8.50
N THR A 348 -35.17 6.39 8.52
CA THR A 348 -36.10 5.28 8.62
C THR A 348 -36.66 5.35 10.03
N ASP A 349 -37.87 5.90 10.16
CA ASP A 349 -38.63 5.84 11.40
C ASP A 349 -38.85 4.35 11.72
N LEU A 350 -38.17 3.89 12.77
CA LEU A 350 -38.58 2.73 13.54
C LEU A 350 -39.75 3.21 14.40
N GLU A 351 -40.97 2.86 14.00
CA GLU A 351 -42.14 2.96 14.87
C GLU A 351 -42.15 1.79 15.89
N PRO A 352 -42.82 2.00 17.04
CA PRO A 352 -42.50 1.37 18.34
C PRO A 352 -42.81 -0.11 18.50
#